data_AF-A0AAI9I193-F1
#
_entry.id   AF-A0AAI9I193-F1
#
_cell.length_a   1.000
_cell.length_b   1.000
_cell.length_c   1.000
_cell.angle_alpha   90.00
_cell.angle_beta   90.00
_cell.angle_gamma   90.00
#
_symmetry.space_group_name_H-M   'P 1'
#
loop_
_entity.id
_entity.type
_entity.pdbx_description
1 polymer ?
#
loop_
_entity_poly.entity_id
_entity_poly.type
_entity_poly.pdbx_seq_one_letter_code
_entity_poly.pdbx_strand_id
1 'polypeptide(L)' 'MKILVTGGAGFIGSAVVRHIVNNTNNSVINIDKLTYAGN' A
#
# COMPACT_ATOMS: atom_id res chain seq x y z
N MET A 1 3.15 -6.03 -13.35
CA MET A 1 1.70 -6.17 -13.05
C MET A 1 1.20 -4.89 -12.36
N LYS A 2 -0.10 -4.57 -12.45
CA LYS A 2 -0.72 -3.48 -11.69
C LYS A 2 -1.46 -4.07 -10.49
N ILE A 3 -1.13 -3.64 -9.29
CA ILE A 3 -1.65 -4.17 -8.03
C ILE A 3 -2.49 -3.08 -7.35
N LEU A 4 -3.72 -3.40 -6.96
CA LEU A 4 -4.57 -2.54 -6.17
C LEU A 4 -4.48 -2.98 -4.69
N VAL A 5 -4.15 -2.04 -3.80
CA VAL A 5 -4.14 -2.25 -2.35
C VAL A 5 -5.18 -1.34 -1.74
N THR A 6 -6.08 -1.90 -0.92
CA THR A 6 -6.97 -1.13 -0.05
C THR A 6 -6.42 -1.16 1.38
N GLY A 7 -6.49 -0.03 2.09
CA GLY A 7 -5.95 0.04 3.47
C GLY A 7 -4.41 0.06 3.54
N GLY A 8 -3.73 0.52 2.48
CA GLY A 8 -2.27 0.51 2.39
C GLY A 8 -1.53 1.47 3.32
N ALA A 9 -2.22 2.33 4.08
CA ALA A 9 -1.62 3.16 5.12
C ALA A 9 -1.55 2.46 6.48
N GLY A 10 -2.20 1.31 6.66
CA GLY A 10 -2.12 0.51 7.88
C GLY A 10 -0.77 -0.17 8.09
N PHE A 11 -0.59 -0.85 9.23
CA PHE A 11 0.67 -1.52 9.59
C PHE A 11 1.14 -2.49 8.49
N ILE A 12 0.31 -3.47 8.12
CA ILE A 12 0.63 -4.47 7.09
C ILE A 12 0.59 -3.84 5.69
N GLY A 13 -0.47 -3.07 5.40
CA GLY A 13 -0.68 -2.46 4.09
C GLY A 13 0.52 -1.62 3.66
N SER A 14 1.09 -0.85 4.59
CA SER A 14 2.24 -0.01 4.29
C SER A 14 3.51 -0.81 4.04
N ALA A 15 3.72 -1.94 4.74
CA ALA A 15 4.82 -2.85 4.48
C ALA A 15 4.72 -3.47 3.08
N VAL A 16 3.51 -3.89 2.68
CA VAL A 16 3.24 -4.44 1.35
C VAL A 16 3.49 -3.39 0.25
N VAL A 17 2.96 -2.17 0.39
CA VAL A 17 3.18 -1.09 -0.58
C VAL A 17 4.68 -0.80 -0.74
N ARG A 18 5.42 -0.65 0.38
CA ARG A 18 6.88 -0.43 0.33
C ARG A 18 7.62 -1.59 -0.31
N HIS A 19 7.24 -2.84 -0.01
CA HIS A 19 7.86 -4.00 -0.61
C HIS A 19 7.68 -4.01 -2.13
N ILE A 20 6.45 -3.77 -2.61
CA ILE A 20 6.13 -3.73 -4.04
C ILE A 20 6.96 -2.65 -4.75
N VAL A 21 6.99 -1.43 -4.19
CA VAL A 21 7.72 -0.30 -4.78
C VAL A 21 9.22 -0.53 -4.82
N ASN A 22 9.81 -1.12 -3.77
CA ASN A 22 11.27 -1.20 -3.63
C ASN A 22 11.88 -2.49 -4.19
N ASN A 23 11.10 -3.58 -4.31
CA ASN A 23 11.65 -4.91 -4.60
C ASN A 23 11.06 -5.57 -5.84
N THR A 24 10.18 -4.88 -6.56
CA THR A 24 9.52 -5.45 -7.73
C THR A 24 9.40 -4.43 -8.85
N ASN A 25 9.26 -4.90 -10.10
CA ASN A 25 8.92 -4.05 -11.25
C ASN A 25 7.41 -3.82 -11.40
N ASN A 26 6.62 -4.02 -10.33
CA ASN A 26 5.18 -3.84 -10.36
C ASN A 26 4.79 -2.42 -10.00
N SER A 27 3.65 -1.97 -10.53
CA SER A 27 3.03 -0.72 -10.12
C SER A 27 1.95 -1.01 -9.09
N VAL A 28 1.83 -0.15 -8.08
CA VAL A 28 0.82 -0.25 -7.03
C VAL A 28 -0.05 1.00 -6.98
N ILE A 29 -1.36 0.82 -6.82
CA ILE A 29 -2.31 1.87 -6.50
C ILE A 29 -2.84 1.58 -5.10
N ASN A 30 -2.67 2.53 -4.18
CA ASN A 30 -3.20 2.42 -2.82
C ASN A 30 -4.49 3.25 -2.69
N ILE A 31 -5.57 2.64 -2.23
CA ILE A 31 -6.81 3.31 -1.83
C ILE A 31 -6.98 3.17 -0.32
N ASP A 32 -6.93 4.28 0.39
CA ASP A 32 -7.11 4.28 1.84
C ASP A 32 -8.00 5.45 2.26
N LYS A 33 -8.85 5.19 3.26
CA LYS A 33 -9.73 6.21 3.86
C LYS A 33 -9.00 6.98 4.98
N LEU A 34 -7.82 6.52 5.40
CA LEU A 34 -6.98 7.12 6.43
C LEU A 34 -7.65 7.27 7.80
N THR A 35 -8.76 6.59 8.06
CA THR A 35 -9.47 6.68 9.35
C THR A 35 -8.78 5.91 10.47
N TYR A 36 -7.96 4.91 10.13
CA TYR A 36 -7.16 4.13 11.08
C TYR A 36 -5.74 4.69 11.24
N ALA A 37 -5.14 5.20 10.16
CA ALA A 37 -3.74 5.64 10.10
C ALA A 37 -3.56 7.17 10.20
N GLY A 38 -4.62 7.93 10.46
CA GLY A 38 -4.66 9.40 10.41
C GLY A 38 -4.58 10.12 11.76
N ASN A 39 -3.93 9.53 12.76
CA ASN A 39 -3.61 10.16 14.05
C ASN A 39 -2.11 10.08 14.32
#